data_AF-A0A368FGW9-F1
#
_entry.id   AF-A0A368FGW9-F1
#
_cell.length_a   1.000
_cell.length_b   1.000
_cell.length_c   1.000
_cell.angle_alpha   90.00
_cell.angle_beta   90.00
_cell.angle_gamma   90.00
#
_symmetry.space_group_name_H-M   'P 1'
#
loop_
_entity.id
_entity.type
_entity.pdbx_description
1 polymer ?
#
loop_
_entity_poly.entity_id
_entity_poly.type
_entity_poly.pdbx_seq_one_letter_code
_entity_poly.pdbx_strand_id
1 'polypeptide(L)'
;MRITFVYCFQEPSCEADIKKFVKETFRYEPDMYSKVDVNGDNAHPFWTFLKTEQGGPLIDAIKWNFTKFLVNRKGYVVKRYAPTTSPLGMTAEIERLLAESP
;
A
#
# COMPACT_ATOMS: atom_id res chain seq x y z
N MET A 1 -4.74 2.84 7.73
CA MET A 1 -3.63 2.62 6.78
C MET A 1 -3.54 1.13 6.51
N ARG A 2 -4.02 0.67 5.35
CA ARG A 2 -3.96 -0.75 4.97
C ARG A 2 -2.61 -0.98 4.31
N ILE A 3 -1.81 -1.90 4.85
CA ILE A 3 -0.47 -2.18 4.38
C ILE A 3 -0.54 -3.39 3.47
N THR A 4 -0.22 -3.20 2.19
CA THR A 4 -0.04 -4.29 1.24
C THR A 4 1.44 -4.35 0.86
N PHE A 5 2.02 -5.53 1.01
CA PHE A 5 3.38 -5.93 0.63
C PHE A 5 3.26 -6.98 -0.50
N VAL A 6 4.19 -7.24 -1.42
CA VAL A 6 5.54 -6.75 -1.77
C VAL A 6 5.72 -6.98 -3.29
N TYR A 7 6.44 -6.09 -3.95
CA TYR A 7 7.07 -6.25 -5.27
C TYR A 7 8.23 -7.27 -5.22
N CYS A 8 8.07 -8.37 -5.95
CA CYS A 8 9.08 -9.32 -6.47
C CYS A 8 10.17 -9.84 -5.49
N PHE A 9 10.25 -11.17 -5.35
CA PHE A 9 11.30 -11.97 -4.67
C PHE A 9 11.56 -11.74 -3.17
N GLN A 10 11.17 -10.62 -2.56
CA GLN A 10 11.36 -10.38 -1.12
C GLN A 10 10.29 -11.06 -0.24
N GLU A 11 9.25 -11.61 -0.84
CA GLU A 11 8.22 -12.38 -0.16
C GLU A 11 8.06 -13.73 -0.88
N PRO A 12 9.00 -14.67 -0.73
CA PRO A 12 8.96 -15.96 -1.43
C PRO A 12 7.97 -16.94 -0.79
N SER A 13 7.66 -16.77 0.49
CA SER A 13 6.82 -17.68 1.28
C SER A 13 5.34 -17.62 0.85
N CYS A 14 4.58 -18.65 1.24
CA CYS A 14 3.15 -18.71 1.02
C CYS A 14 2.38 -17.81 2.00
N GLU A 15 1.13 -17.46 1.67
CA GLU A 15 0.32 -16.51 2.44
C GLU A 15 0.13 -16.92 3.91
N ALA A 16 -0.01 -18.23 4.17
CA ALA A 16 -0.15 -18.76 5.52
C ALA A 16 1.12 -18.54 6.36
N ASP A 17 2.29 -18.79 5.77
CA ASP A 17 3.58 -18.60 6.43
C ASP A 17 3.86 -17.13 6.70
N ILE A 18 3.50 -16.25 5.77
CA ILE A 18 3.62 -14.79 5.93
C ILE A 18 2.78 -14.32 7.12
N LYS A 19 1.50 -14.71 7.17
CA LYS A 19 0.60 -14.34 8.28
C LYS A 19 1.12 -14.85 9.61
N LYS A 20 1.59 -16.10 9.66
CA LYS A 20 2.19 -16.69 10.85
C LYS A 20 3.43 -15.92 11.29
N PHE A 21 4.35 -15.63 10.36
CA PHE A 21 5.57 -14.87 10.63
C PHE A 21 5.28 -13.49 11.22
N VAL A 22 4.34 -12.74 10.63
CA VAL A 22 3.97 -11.40 11.12
C VAL A 22 3.38 -11.48 12.53
N LYS A 23 2.47 -12.43 12.76
CA LYS A 23 1.85 -12.67 14.07
C LYS A 23 2.89 -13.01 15.14
N GLU A 24 3.77 -13.96 14.86
CA GLU A 24 4.72 -14.47 15.86
C GLU A 24 5.83 -13.46 16.16
N THR A 25 6.35 -12.79 15.12
CA THR A 25 7.49 -11.86 15.25
C THR A 25 7.07 -10.53 15.87
N PHE A 26 5.94 -9.98 15.43
CA PHE A 26 5.52 -8.62 15.81
C PHE A 26 4.34 -8.61 16.79
N ARG A 27 3.79 -9.77 17.14
CA ARG A 27 2.59 -9.90 18.00
C ARG A 27 1.44 -9.05 17.50
N TYR A 28 1.27 -9.02 16.19
CA TYR A 28 0.33 -8.17 15.47
C TYR A 28 -0.33 -8.95 14.35
N GLU A 29 -1.64 -8.79 14.18
CA GLU A 29 -2.44 -9.48 13.16
C GLU A 29 -3.15 -8.44 12.26
N PRO A 30 -2.47 -7.91 11.23
CA PRO A 30 -3.11 -7.01 10.28
C PRO A 30 -4.06 -7.76 9.35
N ASP A 31 -5.02 -7.02 8.78
CA ASP A 31 -5.74 -7.48 7.59
C ASP A 31 -4.75 -7.60 6.42
N MET A 32 -4.46 -8.84 6.01
CA MET A 32 -3.58 -9.14 4.87
C MET A 32 -4.38 -9.76 3.73
N TYR A 33 -4.22 -9.19 2.53
CA TYR A 33 -4.78 -9.70 1.29
C TYR A 33 -3.85 -10.73 0.65
N SER A 34 -4.39 -11.48 -0.31
CA SER A 34 -3.62 -12.40 -1.13
C SER A 34 -2.58 -11.69 -2.00
N LYS A 35 -1.55 -12.42 -2.41
CA LYS A 35 -0.46 -11.88 -3.23
C LYS A 35 -0.98 -11.60 -4.65
N VAL A 36 -0.69 -10.42 -5.16
CA VAL A 36 -1.11 -9.97 -6.49
C VAL A 36 0.01 -9.21 -7.19
N ASP A 37 -0.01 -9.22 -8.52
CA ASP A 37 0.87 -8.38 -9.31
C ASP A 37 0.42 -6.91 -9.24
N VAL A 38 1.37 -6.02 -8.99
CA VAL A 38 1.12 -4.57 -8.87
C VAL A 38 1.59 -3.79 -10.10
N ASN A 39 2.38 -4.42 -10.97
CA ASN A 39 2.94 -3.86 -12.21
C ASN A 39 2.85 -4.90 -13.34
N GLY A 40 3.07 -4.45 -14.59
CA GLY A 40 2.97 -5.30 -15.78
C GLY A 40 1.54 -5.56 -16.24
N ASP A 41 1.40 -6.39 -17.28
CA ASP A 41 0.12 -6.64 -17.96
C ASP A 41 -0.87 -7.42 -17.10
N ASN A 42 -0.36 -8.19 -16.12
CA ASN A 42 -1.17 -8.94 -15.16
C ASN A 42 -1.47 -8.15 -13.88
N ALA A 43 -1.14 -6.85 -13.83
CA ALA A 43 -1.38 -6.03 -12.64
C ALA A 43 -2.86 -6.04 -12.27
N HIS A 44 -3.14 -6.30 -11.00
CA HIS A 44 -4.52 -6.35 -10.51
C HIS A 44 -5.21 -4.99 -10.72
N PRO A 45 -6.48 -4.95 -11.17
CA PRO A 45 -7.16 -3.71 -11.59
C PRO A 45 -7.15 -2.59 -10.54
N PHE A 46 -7.26 -2.95 -9.26
CA PHE A 46 -7.16 -1.98 -8.16
C PHE A 46 -5.81 -1.25 -8.14
N TRP A 47 -4.68 -1.94 -8.38
CA TRP A 47 -3.36 -1.30 -8.42
C TRP A 47 -3.18 -0.44 -9.68
N THR A 48 -3.76 -0.87 -10.80
CA THR A 48 -3.81 -0.05 -12.02
C THR A 48 -4.56 1.25 -11.76
N PHE A 49 -5.75 1.17 -11.14
CA PHE A 49 -6.53 2.34 -10.73
C PHE A 49 -5.73 3.29 -9.81
N LEU A 50 -5.12 2.78 -8.75
CA LEU A 50 -4.32 3.62 -7.83
C LEU A 50 -3.17 4.35 -8.54
N LYS A 51 -2.48 3.66 -9.45
CA LYS A 51 -1.39 4.25 -10.25
C LYS A 51 -1.89 5.31 -11.22
N THR A 52 -3.08 5.13 -11.81
CA THR A 52 -3.72 6.13 -12.67
C THR A 52 -4.14 7.37 -11.90
N GLU A 53 -4.75 7.20 -10.71
CA GLU A 53 -5.20 8.32 -9.88
C GLU A 53 -4.04 9.12 -9.28
N GLN A 54 -2.97 8.44 -8.85
CA GLN A 54 -1.79 9.06 -8.25
C GLN A 54 -0.52 8.46 -8.88
N GLY A 55 -0.20 8.97 -10.06
CA GLY A 55 0.96 8.58 -10.85
C GLY A 55 2.31 8.87 -10.20
N GLY A 56 3.36 8.34 -10.82
CA GLY A 56 4.73 8.69 -10.47
C GLY A 56 5.18 9.92 -11.27
N PRO A 57 6.24 10.62 -10.84
CA PRO A 57 6.71 11.83 -11.52
C PRO A 57 7.27 11.60 -12.95
N LEU A 58 7.52 10.34 -13.32
CA LEU A 58 8.14 9.95 -14.61
C LEU A 58 7.56 8.65 -15.15
N ILE A 59 7.30 7.68 -14.27
CA ILE A 59 6.67 6.40 -14.59
C ILE A 59 5.71 6.04 -13.46
N ASP A 60 4.53 5.51 -13.81
CA ASP A 60 3.51 5.20 -12.81
C ASP A 60 3.78 3.89 -12.07
N ALA A 61 4.71 3.07 -12.59
CA ALA A 61 5.11 1.81 -11.99
C ALA A 61 5.49 1.96 -10.50
N ILE A 62 5.10 0.98 -9.69
CA ILE A 62 5.49 0.89 -8.28
C ILE A 62 6.92 0.37 -8.23
N LYS A 63 7.88 1.27 -7.96
CA LYS A 63 9.32 0.97 -8.07
C LYS A 63 9.85 0.04 -6.97
N TRP A 64 9.21 0.02 -5.80
CA TRP A 64 9.68 -0.73 -4.65
C TRP A 64 8.58 -1.02 -3.63
N ASN A 65 8.88 -1.95 -2.74
CA ASN A 65 8.11 -2.31 -1.56
C ASN A 65 7.76 -1.09 -0.70
N PHE A 66 6.65 -1.17 0.02
CA PHE A 66 6.18 -0.09 0.91
C PHE A 66 5.79 1.22 0.20
N THR A 67 5.48 1.23 -1.09
CA THR A 67 4.78 2.39 -1.69
C THR A 67 3.39 2.49 -1.05
N LYS A 68 2.99 3.67 -0.59
CA LYS A 68 1.68 3.87 0.08
C LYS A 68 0.77 4.77 -0.73
N PHE A 69 -0.52 4.47 -0.72
CA PHE A 69 -1.57 5.34 -1.25
C PHE A 69 -2.50 5.74 -0.12
N LEU A 70 -2.82 7.03 -0.06
CA LEU A 70 -3.78 7.59 0.88
C LEU A 70 -5.09 7.81 0.15
N VAL A 71 -6.15 7.21 0.69
CA VAL A 71 -7.51 7.30 0.18
C VAL A 71 -8.36 7.98 1.25
N ASN A 72 -9.13 9.00 0.87
CA ASN A 72 -10.00 9.71 1.80
C ASN A 72 -11.32 8.96 2.04
N ARG A 73 -12.17 9.49 2.94
CA ARG A 73 -13.46 8.86 3.29
C ARG A 73 -14.46 8.76 2.14
N LYS A 74 -14.29 9.58 1.10
CA LYS A 74 -15.13 9.59 -0.10
C LYS A 74 -14.64 8.60 -1.17
N GLY A 75 -13.53 7.89 -0.92
CA GLY A 75 -12.95 6.92 -1.84
C GLY A 75 -11.96 7.50 -2.85
N TYR A 76 -11.63 8.79 -2.77
CA TYR A 76 -10.66 9.41 -3.68
C TYR A 76 -9.23 9.14 -3.23
N VAL A 77 -8.36 8.79 -4.19
CA VAL A 77 -6.92 8.62 -3.95
C VAL A 77 -6.28 10.01 -3.93
N VAL A 78 -5.93 10.48 -2.74
CA VAL A 78 -5.49 11.88 -2.54
C VAL A 78 -3.98 12.05 -2.60
N LYS A 79 -3.21 10.97 -2.36
CA LYS A 79 -1.75 11.05 -2.33
C LYS A 79 -1.08 9.70 -2.48
N ARG A 80 0.08 9.70 -3.15
CA ARG A 80 1.04 8.60 -3.19
C ARG A 80 2.30 8.97 -2.44
N TYR A 81 2.79 8.06 -1.60
CA TYR A 81 4.01 8.23 -0.81
C TYR A 81 5.08 7.23 -1.23
N ALA A 82 6.33 7.71 -1.22
CA ALA A 82 7.48 6.89 -1.53
C ALA A 82 7.72 5.82 -0.43
N PRO A 83 8.41 4.72 -0.77
CA PRO A 83 8.89 3.72 0.20
C PRO A 83 9.60 4.34 1.40
N THR A 84 10.40 5.37 1.15
CA THR A 84 11.23 6.07 2.15
C THR A 84 10.45 7.05 3.03
N THR A 85 9.20 7.36 2.69
CA THR A 85 8.36 8.20 3.56
C THR A 85 8.07 7.47 4.87
N SER A 86 8.50 8.08 5.98
CA SER A 86 8.21 7.58 7.33
C SER A 86 6.71 7.54 7.59
N PRO A 87 6.18 6.48 8.22
CA PRO A 87 4.77 6.40 8.65
C PRO A 87 4.31 7.63 9.45
N LEU A 88 5.13 8.13 10.37
CA LEU A 88 4.80 9.30 11.20
C LEU A 88 4.74 10.60 10.38
N GLY A 89 5.44 10.66 9.24
CA GLY A 89 5.39 11.80 8.33
C GLY A 89 4.05 11.93 7.59
N MET A 90 3.16 10.93 7.68
CA MET A 90 1.83 10.97 7.09
C MET A 90 0.73 11.40 8.06
N THR A 91 1.03 11.47 9.37
CA THR A 91 0.03 11.69 10.42
C THR A 91 -0.77 12.97 10.22
N ALA A 92 -0.11 14.11 9.99
CA ALA A 92 -0.79 15.38 9.83
C ALA A 92 -1.81 15.38 8.68
N GLU A 93 -1.48 14.74 7.56
CA GLU A 93 -2.37 14.64 6.41
C GLU A 93 -3.54 13.68 6.67
N ILE A 94 -3.28 12.58 7.37
CA ILE A 94 -4.32 11.63 7.79
C ILE A 94 -5.32 12.32 8.73
N GLU A 95 -4.83 13.03 9.74
CA GLU A 95 -5.66 13.78 10.70
C GLU A 95 -6.50 14.85 10.00
N ARG A 96 -5.90 15.58 9.05
CA ARG A 96 -6.60 16.56 8.21
C ARG A 96 -7.79 15.93 7.48
N LEU A 97 -7.58 14.79 6.82
CA LEU A 97 -8.64 14.08 6.07
C LEU A 97 -9.70 13.45 6.98
N LEU A 98 -9.34 13.08 8.21
CA LEU A 98 -10.29 12.54 9.19
C LEU A 98 -11.21 13.63 9.78
N ALA A 99 -10.74 14.88 9.79
CA ALA A 99 -11.53 16.04 10.21
C ALA A 99 -12.53 16.51 9.14
N GLU A 100 -12.35 16.11 7.88
CA GLU A 100 -13.31 16.37 6.81
C GLU A 100 -14.61 15.57 7.03
N SER A 101 -15.76 16.23 6.80
CA SER A 101 -17.06 15.57 6.83
C SER A 101 -17.14 14.50 5.73
N PRO A 102 -17.77 13.33 6.00
CA PRO A 102 -17.97 12.27 5.02
C PRO A 102 -18.59 12.77 3.71
#